data_AF-A0AAU7XA16-F1
#
_entry.id   AF-A0AAU7XA16-F1
#
_cell.length_a   1.000
_cell.length_b   1.000
_cell.length_c   1.000
_cell.angle_alpha   90.00
_cell.angle_beta   90.00
_cell.angle_gamma   90.00
#
_symmetry.space_group_name_H-M   'P 1'
#
loop_
_entity.id
_entity.type
_entity.pdbx_description
1 polymer ?
#
loop_
_entity_poly.entity_id
_entity_poly.type
_entity_poly.pdbx_seq_one_letter_code
_entity_poly.pdbx_strand_id
1 'polypeptide(L)'
;MMDSRSLPLSQRVANTVDALPEDTERKRIVEAIDAIAPATPSHIARSLEADTHGSTVTVDPTWLADTLNSFAQDGLIQVSPIADGTDVQVSLTPMAKRVFQLKK
;
A
#
# COMPACT_ATOMS: atom_id res chain seq x y z
N MET A 1 -34.41 -22.89 -11.84
CA MET A 1 -33.73 -21.65 -12.26
C MET A 1 -33.23 -21.02 -10.99
N MET A 2 -31.92 -21.02 -10.73
CA MET A 2 -31.34 -20.53 -9.48
C MET A 2 -30.25 -19.51 -9.82
N ASP A 3 -30.33 -18.37 -9.15
CA ASP A 3 -29.62 -17.12 -9.35
C ASP A 3 -28.10 -17.22 -9.16
N SER A 4 -27.34 -16.83 -10.20
CA SER A 4 -25.87 -16.68 -10.16
C SER A 4 -25.43 -15.38 -9.49
N ARG A 5 -25.75 -15.18 -8.21
CA ARG A 5 -25.19 -14.07 -7.43
C ARG A 5 -24.63 -14.57 -6.11
N SER A 6 -23.38 -14.18 -5.86
CA SER A 6 -22.62 -14.25 -4.61
C SER A 6 -21.56 -15.34 -4.56
N LEU A 7 -20.46 -15.12 -5.28
CA LEU A 7 -19.17 -15.65 -4.83
C LEU A 7 -18.65 -14.74 -3.70
N PRO A 8 -18.27 -15.30 -2.54
CA PRO A 8 -17.79 -14.51 -1.41
C PRO A 8 -16.47 -13.79 -1.74
N LEU A 9 -16.32 -12.56 -1.25
CA LEU A 9 -15.15 -11.69 -1.44
C LEU A 9 -13.82 -12.39 -1.09
N SER A 10 -13.88 -13.38 -0.19
CA SER A 10 -12.76 -14.18 0.31
C SER A 10 -12.02 -15.02 -0.74
N GLN A 11 -12.56 -15.21 -1.95
CA GLN A 11 -11.89 -15.99 -3.01
C GLN A 11 -11.18 -15.17 -4.09
N ARG A 12 -11.37 -13.84 -4.16
CA ARG A 12 -10.71 -13.01 -5.19
C ARG A 12 -9.28 -12.59 -4.83
N VAL A 13 -8.86 -12.83 -3.59
CA VAL A 13 -7.49 -12.60 -3.09
C VAL A 13 -6.66 -13.90 -3.10
N ALA A 14 -7.25 -15.03 -3.48
CA ALA A 14 -6.70 -16.35 -3.22
C ALA A 14 -5.73 -16.90 -4.28
N ASN A 15 -5.18 -16.10 -5.21
CA ASN A 15 -4.41 -16.68 -6.31
C ASN A 15 -2.96 -16.22 -6.55
N THR A 16 -2.38 -15.27 -5.80
CA THR A 16 -0.92 -15.05 -5.94
C THR A 16 -0.19 -14.29 -4.83
N VAL A 17 -0.66 -14.31 -3.57
CA VAL A 17 0.23 -13.88 -2.48
C VAL A 17 -0.02 -14.81 -1.30
N ASP A 18 0.93 -15.72 -1.09
CA ASP A 18 1.14 -16.44 0.16
C ASP A 18 1.01 -15.40 1.28
N ALA A 19 0.04 -15.59 2.18
CA ALA A 19 -0.36 -14.60 3.18
C ALA A 19 0.85 -14.16 4.03
N LEU A 20 1.52 -13.10 3.59
CA LEU A 20 2.53 -12.42 4.38
C LEU A 20 1.79 -11.90 5.61
N PRO A 21 2.30 -12.15 6.84
CA PRO A 21 1.63 -11.65 8.04
C PRO A 21 1.46 -10.15 7.87
N GLU A 22 0.27 -9.62 8.17
CA GLU A 22 -0.18 -8.23 7.92
C GLU A 22 0.89 -7.16 8.27
N ASP A 23 1.72 -7.43 9.28
CA ASP A 23 2.90 -6.64 9.67
C ASP A 23 3.98 -6.48 8.58
N THR A 24 4.19 -7.49 7.74
CA THR A 24 5.22 -7.51 6.68
C THR A 24 4.81 -6.63 5.50
N GLU A 25 3.55 -6.67 5.08
CA GLU A 25 3.05 -5.82 4.00
C GLU A 25 3.01 -4.36 4.44
N ARG A 26 2.52 -4.08 5.66
CA ARG A 26 2.51 -2.72 6.19
C ARG A 26 3.91 -2.14 6.28
N LYS A 27 4.89 -2.95 6.72
CA LYS A 27 6.29 -2.55 6.77
C LYS A 27 6.87 -2.27 5.39
N ARG A 28 6.59 -3.12 4.38
CA ARG A 28 7.04 -2.88 2.99
C ARG A 28 6.50 -1.59 2.40
N ILE A 29 5.22 -1.28 2.65
CA ILE A 29 4.63 -0.01 2.21
C ILE A 29 5.36 1.17 2.85
N VAL A 30 5.64 1.09 4.15
CA VAL A 30 6.37 2.15 4.87
C VAL A 30 7.80 2.29 4.36
N GLU A 31 8.50 1.20 4.10
CA GLU A 31 9.84 1.19 3.50
C GLU A 31 9.82 1.79 2.08
N ALA A 32 8.81 1.45 1.26
CA ALA A 32 8.63 2.02 -0.07
C ALA A 32 8.39 3.54 -0.03
N ILE A 33 7.58 4.02 0.93
CA ILE A 33 7.35 5.46 1.11
C ILE A 33 8.64 6.16 1.55
N ASP A 34 9.43 5.58 2.46
CA ASP A 34 10.70 6.18 2.91
C ASP A 34 11.74 6.23 1.78
N ALA A 35 11.80 5.19 0.95
CA ALA A 35 12.72 5.08 -0.17
C ALA A 35 12.41 6.10 -1.29
N ILE A 36 11.14 6.42 -1.51
CA ILE A 36 10.68 7.26 -2.64
C ILE A 36 10.29 8.68 -2.18
N ALA A 37 10.46 9.01 -0.89
CA ALA A 37 9.97 10.27 -0.31
C ALA A 37 10.44 11.52 -1.11
N PRO A 38 9.50 12.29 -1.69
CA PRO A 38 8.05 12.15 -1.54
C PRO A 38 7.37 11.16 -2.52
N ALA A 39 6.54 10.25 -1.99
CA ALA A 39 5.94 9.17 -2.76
C ALA A 39 4.52 9.51 -3.25
N THR A 40 4.06 8.92 -4.36
CA THR A 40 2.65 8.93 -4.79
C THR A 40 2.11 7.50 -4.71
N PRO A 41 0.78 7.29 -4.65
CA PRO A 41 0.19 5.94 -4.66
C PRO A 41 0.73 5.09 -5.82
N SER A 42 0.87 5.69 -7.01
CA SER A 42 1.44 5.05 -8.20
C SER A 42 2.90 4.63 -8.02
N HIS A 43 3.73 5.46 -7.35
CA HIS A 43 5.11 5.10 -7.05
C HIS A 43 5.20 3.94 -6.04
N ILE A 44 4.33 3.95 -5.03
CA ILE A 44 4.29 2.91 -3.99
C ILE A 44 3.86 1.58 -4.63
N ALA A 45 2.80 1.59 -5.44
CA ALA A 45 2.36 0.40 -6.19
C ALA A 45 3.52 -0.17 -7.00
N ARG A 46 4.16 0.65 -7.85
CA ARG A 46 5.31 0.21 -8.67
C ARG A 46 6.46 -0.36 -7.83
N SER A 47 6.75 0.22 -6.67
CA SER A 47 7.80 -0.28 -5.77
C SER A 47 7.48 -1.66 -5.23
N LEU A 48 6.23 -1.88 -4.81
CA LEU A 48 5.76 -3.16 -4.29
C LEU A 48 5.77 -4.24 -5.38
N GLU A 49 5.38 -3.89 -6.61
CA GLU A 49 5.41 -4.80 -7.75
C GLU A 49 6.85 -5.18 -8.15
N ALA A 50 7.79 -4.23 -8.05
CA ALA A 50 9.20 -4.44 -8.38
C ALA A 50 9.93 -5.39 -7.42
N ASP A 51 9.54 -5.45 -6.15
CA ASP A 51 10.13 -6.36 -5.16
C ASP A 51 9.77 -7.85 -5.41
N THR A 52 8.77 -8.12 -6.24
CA THR A 52 8.30 -9.46 -6.58
C THR A 52 9.07 -10.07 -7.75
N HIS A 53 10.40 -10.23 -7.63
CA HIS A 53 11.30 -11.11 -8.41
C HIS A 53 10.79 -11.64 -9.79
N GLY A 54 10.34 -10.78 -10.69
CA GLY A 54 9.89 -11.16 -12.04
C GLY A 54 8.52 -11.84 -12.14
N SER A 55 7.75 -11.93 -11.04
CA SER A 55 6.33 -12.28 -11.09
C SER A 55 5.54 -10.99 -11.29
N THR A 56 4.67 -10.93 -12.30
CA THR A 56 3.73 -9.82 -12.50
C THR A 56 2.69 -9.85 -11.38
N VAL A 57 3.09 -9.42 -10.19
CA VAL A 57 2.17 -9.07 -9.13
C VAL A 57 1.66 -7.68 -9.48
N THR A 58 0.35 -7.56 -9.59
CA THR A 58 -0.32 -6.27 -9.76
C THR A 58 -0.89 -5.90 -8.40
N VAL A 59 -0.52 -4.72 -7.89
CA VAL A 59 -1.10 -4.22 -6.64
C VAL A 59 -2.51 -3.74 -6.92
N ASP A 60 -3.49 -4.23 -6.17
CA ASP A 60 -4.86 -3.73 -6.27
C ASP A 60 -4.91 -2.27 -5.78
N PRO A 61 -5.37 -1.32 -6.61
CA PRO A 61 -5.36 0.10 -6.27
C PRO A 61 -6.36 0.44 -5.16
N THR A 62 -7.44 -0.33 -5.01
CA THR A 62 -8.45 -0.14 -3.95
C THR A 62 -7.84 -0.54 -2.61
N TRP A 63 -7.21 -1.71 -2.54
CA TRP A 63 -6.51 -2.19 -1.36
C TRP A 63 -5.39 -1.25 -0.93
N LEU A 64 -4.60 -0.74 -1.88
CA LEU A 64 -3.54 0.22 -1.57
C LEU A 64 -4.12 1.52 -1.01
N ALA A 65 -5.20 2.04 -1.61
CA ALA A 65 -5.87 3.25 -1.13
C ALA A 65 -6.44 3.07 0.29
N ASP A 66 -7.09 1.94 0.58
CA ASP A 66 -7.62 1.61 1.91
C ASP A 66 -6.49 1.49 2.95
N THR A 67 -5.36 0.89 2.56
CA THR A 67 -4.18 0.75 3.44
C THR A 67 -3.54 2.10 3.75
N LEU A 68 -3.36 2.95 2.73
CA LEU A 68 -2.87 4.32 2.92
C LEU A 68 -3.82 5.15 3.78
N ASN A 69 -5.13 5.03 3.56
CA ASN A 69 -6.13 5.72 4.39
C ASN A 69 -6.04 5.27 5.85
N SER A 70 -5.87 3.96 6.10
CA SER A 70 -5.66 3.42 7.45
C SER A 70 -4.39 3.99 8.08
N PHE A 71 -3.28 4.08 7.35
CA PHE A 71 -2.04 4.67 7.87
C PHE A 71 -2.18 6.17 8.17
N ALA A 72 -2.97 6.88 7.38
CA ALA A 72 -3.24 8.30 7.61
C ALA A 72 -4.08 8.48 8.87
N GLN A 73 -5.10 7.63 9.08
CA GLN A 73 -5.91 7.61 10.30
C GLN A 73 -5.10 7.24 11.54
N ASP A 74 -4.16 6.31 11.41
CA ASP A 74 -3.22 5.93 12.46
C ASP A 74 -2.12 6.99 12.72
N GLY A 75 -2.07 8.08 11.92
CA GLY A 75 -1.06 9.13 12.04
C GLY A 75 0.36 8.68 11.62
N LEU A 76 0.47 7.57 10.88
CA LEU A 76 1.73 7.04 10.37
C LEU A 76 2.18 7.76 9.09
N ILE A 77 1.23 8.19 8.25
CA ILE A 77 1.54 8.94 7.04
C ILE A 77 0.77 10.27 6.99
N GLN A 78 1.30 11.20 6.22
CA GLN A 78 0.63 12.44 5.85
C GLN A 78 0.40 12.45 4.34
N VAL A 79 -0.86 12.67 3.96
CA VAL A 79 -1.30 12.80 2.57
C VAL A 79 -1.53 14.28 2.28
N SER A 80 -0.86 14.79 1.25
CA SER A 80 -0.94 16.19 0.81
C SER A 80 -1.26 16.24 -0.69
N PRO A 81 -2.16 17.11 -1.16
CA PRO A 81 -2.41 17.26 -2.59
C PRO A 81 -1.16 17.77 -3.31
N ILE A 82 -0.89 17.25 -4.51
CA ILE A 82 0.15 17.81 -5.39
C ILE A 82 -0.38 19.13 -5.96
N ALA A 83 0.50 20.12 -6.15
CA ALA A 83 0.14 21.47 -6.60
C ALA A 83 -0.62 21.51 -7.94
N ASP A 84 -0.47 20.48 -8.78
CA ASP A 84 -1.15 20.32 -10.07
C ASP A 84 -2.59 19.75 -9.92
N GLY A 85 -2.99 19.33 -8.71
CA GLY A 85 -4.33 18.81 -8.42
C GLY A 85 -4.64 17.44 -9.04
N THR A 86 -3.67 16.83 -9.72
CA THR A 86 -3.82 15.58 -10.47
C THR A 86 -3.59 14.33 -9.63
N ASP A 87 -2.88 14.44 -8.50
CA ASP A 87 -2.56 13.30 -7.63
C ASP A 87 -2.30 13.79 -6.19
N VAL A 88 -2.09 12.84 -5.27
CA VAL A 88 -1.72 13.08 -3.89
C VAL A 88 -0.31 12.58 -3.60
N GLN A 89 0.37 13.31 -2.74
CA GLN A 89 1.68 12.99 -2.23
C GLN A 89 1.56 12.40 -0.83
N VAL A 90 2.26 11.31 -0.60
CA VAL A 90 2.32 10.59 0.66
C VAL A 90 3.72 10.72 1.24
N SER A 91 3.78 11.02 2.53
CA SER A 91 5.02 11.13 3.29
C SER A 91 4.88 10.46 4.66
N LEU A 92 5.96 9.87 5.16
CA LEU A 92 5.96 9.29 6.50
C LEU A 92 6.00 10.38 7.56
N THR A 93 5.21 10.23 8.62
CA THR A 93 5.32 11.08 9.80
C THR A 93 6.56 10.70 10.62
N PRO A 94 7.06 11.60 11.49
CA PRO A 94 8.09 11.25 12.46
C PRO A 94 7.71 10.08 13.36
N MET A 95 6.40 9.87 13.61
CA MET A 95 5.90 8.75 14.38
C MET A 95 6.11 7.42 13.64
N ALA A 96 5.74 7.33 12.36
CA ALA A 96 5.99 6.12 11.57
C ALA A 96 7.48 5.76 11.51
N LYS A 97 8.37 6.74 11.30
CA LYS A 97 9.81 6.47 11.28
C LYS A 97 10.31 5.85 12.59
N ARG A 98 9.75 6.27 13.73
CA ARG A 98 10.05 5.68 15.05
C ARG A 98 9.43 4.29 15.22
N VAL A 99 8.14 4.13 14.88
CA VAL A 99 7.41 2.87 15.00
C VAL A 99 8.09 1.76 14.18
N PHE A 100 8.49 2.08 12.94
CA PHE A 100 9.13 1.14 12.03
C PHE A 100 10.66 1.12 12.16
N GLN A 101 11.23 1.85 13.15
CA GLN A 101 12.68 1.96 13.38
C GLN A 101 13.49 2.23 12.10
N LEU A 102 12.97 3.09 11.22
CA LEU A 102 13.64 3.44 9.97
C LEU A 102 14.91 4.24 10.33
N LYS A 103 16.08 3.60 10.20
CA LYS A 103 17.39 4.23 10.44
C LYS A 103 17.71 5.17 9.27
N LYS A 104 17.75 6.47 9.54
CA LYS A 104 18.67 7.37 8.85
C LYS A 104 19.87 7.62 9.75
#